data_AF-A0A8D0MRN6-F1
#
_entry.id   AF-A0A8D0MRN6-F1
#
_cell.length_a   1.000
_cell.length_b   1.000
_cell.length_c   1.000
_cell.angle_alpha   90.00
_cell.angle_beta   90.00
_cell.angle_gamma   90.00
#
_symmetry.space_group_name_H-M   'P 1'
#
loop_
_entity.id
_entity.type
_entity.pdbx_description
1 polymer ?
#
loop_
_entity_poly.entity_id
_entity_poly.type
_entity_poly.pdbx_seq_one_letter_code
_entity_poly.pdbx_strand_id
1 'polypeptide(L)'
;MLPPKMHVLFCFCSCLALAQPFDWQDPKPVAHMKSSAWVSKIQALMAAAGFGQTKIPRGNGSYSVGCTDLMFDYTQKGTFLRLYYPSQDGDPSDTLWIPDKEYFWGLSKFLGTHWLLGKILSLFFGSMTTPAAWNSPLRTGEKYPLIIFSHGLGAFRTIYSAIGTDLASYGFIVAAVEHRDGSASATYFFKDQSAAEIRNKTWLYLRTLGKGEEEFPLRNEQVRQRAEECSQALNLILDMDRGKPVKNVLDLEFDVEQLKDSIDRDKIAVMGHSFGGATVLQTLSEDQRFRGSVHQNFVDFTFATGKIMGCLFTLKGEIDSNVALGLSNRASLAFLQKYLGLQKDFNQWDALIEGKDDSLIPGTNINTTDHHATLQNST
;
A
#
# COMPACT_ATOMS: atom_id res chain seq x y z
N MET A 1 -22.41 13.84 21.00
CA MET A 1 -20.97 13.98 20.72
C MET A 1 -20.82 14.11 19.22
N LEU A 2 -20.16 15.15 18.72
CA LEU A 2 -19.82 15.25 17.29
C LEU A 2 -18.89 14.08 16.93
N PRO A 3 -19.02 13.47 15.73
CA PRO A 3 -18.07 12.45 15.31
C PRO A 3 -16.65 13.04 15.28
N PRO A 4 -15.61 12.27 15.66
CA PRO A 4 -14.23 12.75 15.58
C PRO A 4 -13.92 13.20 14.16
N LYS A 5 -13.36 14.41 14.00
CA LYS A 5 -12.91 14.91 12.69
C LYS A 5 -11.79 13.99 12.20
N MET A 6 -12.03 13.26 11.13
CA MET A 6 -11.01 12.43 10.50
C MET A 6 -10.19 13.27 9.52
N HIS A 7 -8.87 13.12 9.59
CA HIS A 7 -7.92 13.87 8.78
C HIS A 7 -7.28 12.92 7.76
N VAL A 8 -7.20 13.37 6.50
CA VAL A 8 -6.59 12.63 5.38
C VAL A 8 -5.53 13.50 4.72
N LEU A 9 -4.31 12.98 4.56
CA LEU A 9 -3.28 13.57 3.71
C LEU A 9 -3.30 12.94 2.33
N PHE A 10 -3.20 13.76 1.30
CA PHE A 10 -3.15 13.32 -0.09
C PHE A 10 -1.80 13.69 -0.72
N CYS A 11 -0.94 12.69 -0.91
CA CYS A 11 0.39 12.86 -1.51
C CYS A 11 0.39 12.34 -2.97
N PHE A 12 0.09 13.23 -3.92
CA PHE A 12 0.08 12.90 -5.34
C PHE A 12 1.37 13.35 -6.03
N CYS A 13 2.12 12.42 -6.61
CA CYS A 13 3.15 12.71 -7.59
C CYS A 13 2.59 12.41 -8.98
N SER A 14 2.54 13.43 -9.84
CA SER A 14 1.76 13.53 -11.09
C SER A 14 0.23 13.61 -10.88
N CYS A 15 -0.22 14.86 -10.69
CA CYS A 15 -1.60 15.37 -10.62
C CYS A 15 -2.41 15.07 -9.34
N LEU A 16 -2.87 16.16 -8.72
CA LEU A 16 -4.04 16.29 -7.83
C LEU A 16 -3.92 16.08 -6.30
N ALA A 17 -3.14 16.87 -5.55
CA ALA A 17 -3.32 16.89 -4.08
C ALA A 17 -4.52 17.76 -3.64
N LEU A 18 -5.43 17.24 -2.83
CA LEU A 18 -6.48 18.02 -2.17
C LEU A 18 -6.41 17.70 -0.68
N ALA A 19 -5.93 18.62 0.15
CA ALA A 19 -6.19 18.55 1.59
C ALA A 19 -7.47 19.34 1.86
N GLN A 20 -8.59 18.64 2.10
CA GLN A 20 -9.88 19.25 2.44
C GLN A 20 -10.41 18.66 3.74
N PRO A 21 -10.99 19.48 4.65
CA PRO A 21 -11.84 18.97 5.72
C PRO A 21 -13.09 18.31 5.10
N PHE A 22 -13.30 17.03 5.37
CA PHE A 22 -14.34 16.21 4.74
C PHE A 22 -15.54 16.01 5.68
N ASP A 23 -16.77 16.30 5.21
CA ASP A 23 -18.03 16.12 5.95
C ASP A 23 -18.93 15.07 5.25
N TRP A 24 -19.58 14.22 6.05
CA TRP A 24 -20.03 12.86 5.69
C TRP A 24 -21.31 12.74 4.85
N GLN A 25 -21.85 13.83 4.30
CA GLN A 25 -23.10 13.76 3.53
C GLN A 25 -22.83 13.30 2.08
N ASP A 26 -22.61 11.98 1.95
CA ASP A 26 -22.66 11.14 0.75
C ASP A 26 -21.46 11.23 -0.24
N PRO A 27 -20.35 10.49 -0.02
CA PRO A 27 -19.32 10.31 -1.04
C PRO A 27 -19.72 9.23 -2.04
N LYS A 28 -19.54 9.50 -3.34
CA LYS A 28 -19.35 8.46 -4.37
C LYS A 28 -17.84 8.27 -4.58
N PRO A 29 -17.14 7.43 -3.77
CA PRO A 29 -15.67 7.36 -3.76
C PRO A 29 -15.05 6.91 -5.09
N VAL A 30 -15.84 6.35 -6.00
CA VAL A 30 -15.38 5.78 -7.28
C VAL A 30 -15.59 6.74 -8.47
N ALA A 31 -16.32 7.85 -8.33
CA ALA A 31 -16.77 8.67 -9.46
C ALA A 31 -15.64 9.36 -10.29
N HIS A 32 -14.41 9.39 -9.79
CA HIS A 32 -13.31 10.15 -10.40
C HIS A 32 -12.16 9.31 -10.99
N MET A 33 -12.25 7.98 -11.04
CA MET A 33 -11.19 7.13 -11.64
C MET A 33 -11.52 6.75 -13.09
N LYS A 34 -10.97 7.47 -14.09
CA LYS A 34 -11.00 7.03 -15.50
C LYS A 34 -9.78 6.13 -15.80
N SER A 35 -10.00 4.82 -15.90
CA SER A 35 -8.94 3.79 -16.02
C SER A 35 -8.43 3.51 -17.44
N SER A 36 -9.02 4.10 -18.48
CA SER A 36 -8.85 3.62 -19.87
C SER A 36 -7.74 4.28 -20.71
N ALA A 37 -7.20 5.43 -20.31
CA ALA A 37 -6.19 6.15 -21.09
C ALA A 37 -4.74 5.65 -20.89
N TRP A 38 -4.49 4.92 -19.80
CA TRP A 38 -3.16 4.46 -19.39
C TRP A 38 -2.76 3.12 -20.05
N VAL A 39 -3.72 2.19 -20.16
CA VAL A 39 -3.49 0.82 -20.66
C VAL A 39 -3.13 0.77 -22.15
N SER A 40 -3.68 1.67 -22.96
CA SER A 40 -3.50 1.67 -24.42
C SER A 40 -2.13 2.17 -24.90
N LYS A 41 -1.42 2.99 -24.11
CA LYS A 41 -0.08 3.49 -24.47
C LYS A 41 1.06 2.51 -24.18
N ILE A 42 0.86 1.56 -23.27
CA ILE A 42 1.90 0.62 -22.80
C ILE A 42 2.19 -0.49 -23.83
N GLN A 43 1.20 -0.88 -24.64
CA GLN A 43 1.31 -2.00 -25.58
C GLN A 43 2.30 -1.77 -26.74
N ALA A 44 2.54 -0.53 -27.16
CA ALA A 44 3.33 -0.23 -28.37
C ALA A 44 4.86 -0.14 -28.15
N LEU A 45 5.32 -0.03 -26.90
CA LEU A 45 6.70 0.43 -26.59
C LEU A 45 7.64 -0.63 -26.01
N MET A 46 7.17 -1.87 -25.82
CA MET A 46 7.92 -2.97 -25.19
C MET A 46 8.98 -3.62 -26.11
N ALA A 47 9.06 -3.25 -27.39
CA ALA A 47 9.85 -3.97 -28.38
C ALA A 47 11.34 -3.55 -28.49
N ALA A 48 11.83 -2.57 -27.72
CA ALA A 48 13.08 -1.87 -28.09
C ALA A 48 14.13 -1.57 -27.00
N ALA A 49 14.03 -2.04 -25.74
CA ALA A 49 14.97 -1.55 -24.71
C ALA A 49 15.58 -2.63 -23.78
N GLY A 50 16.89 -2.49 -23.54
CA GLY A 50 17.67 -3.25 -22.55
C GLY A 50 17.47 -2.74 -21.13
N PHE A 51 17.48 -3.66 -20.16
CA PHE A 51 17.19 -3.41 -18.75
C PHE A 51 18.49 -3.17 -17.95
N GLY A 52 18.72 -1.94 -17.47
CA GLY A 52 19.66 -1.69 -16.38
C GLY A 52 18.96 -1.90 -15.03
N GLN A 53 19.47 -2.78 -14.17
CA GLN A 53 18.90 -3.03 -12.84
C GLN A 53 19.17 -1.85 -11.90
N THR A 54 18.11 -1.24 -11.38
CA THR A 54 18.14 -0.23 -10.32
C THR A 54 17.57 -0.82 -9.03
N LYS A 55 18.03 -0.35 -7.86
CA LYS A 55 17.68 -0.92 -6.54
C LYS A 55 16.55 -0.12 -5.88
N ILE A 56 15.65 -0.81 -5.18
CA ILE A 56 14.68 -0.18 -4.27
C ILE A 56 15.45 0.51 -3.13
N PRO A 57 15.15 1.78 -2.80
CA PRO A 57 15.88 2.52 -1.77
C PRO A 57 15.66 1.94 -0.38
N ARG A 58 16.68 2.06 0.48
CA ARG A 58 16.57 1.74 1.91
C ARG A 58 15.73 2.81 2.62
N GLY A 59 15.16 2.44 3.77
CA GLY A 59 14.57 3.42 4.68
C GLY A 59 15.62 4.41 5.22
N ASN A 60 15.19 5.64 5.48
CA ASN A 60 16.04 6.74 5.93
C ASN A 60 16.03 6.97 7.45
N GLY A 61 15.20 6.23 8.19
CA GLY A 61 15.14 6.30 9.64
C GLY A 61 16.25 5.48 10.33
N SER A 62 16.28 5.57 11.65
CA SER A 62 17.35 4.98 12.47
C SER A 62 17.21 3.48 12.73
N TYR A 63 16.04 2.91 12.52
CA TYR A 63 15.79 1.49 12.80
C TYR A 63 16.18 0.63 11.59
N SER A 64 16.85 -0.49 11.85
CA SER A 64 16.90 -1.61 10.91
C SER A 64 15.49 -2.16 10.67
N VAL A 65 15.27 -2.72 9.48
CA VAL A 65 13.94 -3.15 9.04
C VAL A 65 13.93 -4.65 8.80
N GLY A 66 13.00 -5.34 9.44
CA GLY A 66 12.63 -6.72 9.15
C GLY A 66 11.42 -6.80 8.23
N CYS A 67 11.25 -7.95 7.58
CA CYS A 67 10.09 -8.26 6.76
C CYS A 67 9.65 -9.71 6.93
N THR A 68 8.35 -9.98 6.97
CA THR A 68 7.79 -11.34 6.90
C THR A 68 6.44 -11.34 6.19
N ASP A 69 5.92 -12.50 5.82
CA ASP A 69 4.57 -12.67 5.30
C ASP A 69 3.70 -13.44 6.30
N LEU A 70 2.49 -12.96 6.52
CA LEU A 70 1.53 -13.58 7.43
C LEU A 70 0.26 -13.94 6.68
N MET A 71 -0.13 -15.22 6.71
CA MET A 71 -1.43 -15.68 6.24
C MET A 71 -2.16 -16.41 7.37
N PHE A 72 -3.36 -15.95 7.72
CA PHE A 72 -4.17 -16.52 8.78
C PHE A 72 -5.56 -16.81 8.29
N ASP A 73 -6.03 -18.03 8.63
CA ASP A 73 -7.03 -18.76 7.86
C ASP A 73 -6.53 -19.01 6.43
N TYR A 74 -6.42 -20.28 6.06
CA TYR A 74 -5.88 -20.68 4.77
C TYR A 74 -6.85 -20.36 3.62
N THR A 75 -8.12 -20.06 3.92
CA THR A 75 -9.15 -19.81 2.91
C THR A 75 -9.00 -18.44 2.23
N GLN A 76 -9.77 -18.22 1.16
CA GLN A 76 -9.85 -16.92 0.48
C GLN A 76 -10.34 -15.79 1.40
N LYS A 77 -11.11 -16.12 2.47
CA LYS A 77 -11.62 -15.14 3.43
C LYS A 77 -10.60 -14.79 4.53
N GLY A 78 -9.49 -15.51 4.59
CA GLY A 78 -8.42 -15.26 5.54
C GLY A 78 -7.65 -13.98 5.24
N THR A 79 -6.92 -13.49 6.24
CA THR A 79 -6.04 -12.33 6.10
C THR A 79 -4.71 -12.76 5.51
N PHE A 80 -4.18 -11.99 4.56
CA PHE A 80 -2.81 -12.14 4.06
C PHE A 80 -2.16 -10.78 3.91
N LEU A 81 -0.97 -10.65 4.48
CA LEU A 81 -0.25 -9.40 4.49
C LEU A 81 1.25 -9.63 4.50
N ARG A 82 1.98 -8.61 4.06
CA ARG A 82 3.41 -8.47 4.28
C ARG A 82 3.62 -7.48 5.42
N LEU A 83 4.38 -7.88 6.43
CA LEU A 83 4.71 -7.04 7.58
C LEU A 83 6.11 -6.46 7.40
N TYR A 84 6.25 -5.15 7.51
CA TYR A 84 7.53 -4.46 7.69
C TYR A 84 7.60 -3.90 9.11
N TYR A 85 8.72 -4.08 9.80
CA TYR A 85 8.81 -3.73 11.22
C TYR A 85 10.24 -3.39 11.63
N PRO A 86 10.44 -2.63 12.72
CA PRO A 86 11.76 -2.41 13.30
C PRO A 86 12.37 -3.72 13.79
N SER A 87 13.54 -4.09 13.30
CA SER A 87 14.22 -5.35 13.65
C SER A 87 15.42 -5.15 14.57
N GLN A 88 15.85 -6.19 15.27
CA GLN A 88 17.00 -6.13 16.17
C GLN A 88 18.32 -6.01 15.42
N ASP A 89 18.54 -6.84 14.40
CA ASP A 89 19.65 -6.80 13.44
C ASP A 89 19.38 -7.82 12.31
N GLY A 90 19.92 -7.61 11.12
CA GLY A 90 19.81 -8.56 10.00
C GLY A 90 20.35 -8.00 8.69
N ASP A 91 20.70 -8.86 7.73
CA ASP A 91 21.08 -8.42 6.39
C ASP A 91 19.84 -7.87 5.67
N PRO A 92 19.80 -6.58 5.33
CA PRO A 92 18.64 -5.99 4.67
C PRO A 92 18.48 -6.51 3.23
N SER A 93 19.38 -7.31 2.66
CA SER A 93 19.34 -7.67 1.23
C SER A 93 18.63 -8.98 0.90
N ASP A 94 18.08 -9.69 1.88
CA ASP A 94 17.57 -11.07 1.71
C ASP A 94 16.07 -11.18 1.38
N THR A 95 15.29 -10.09 1.49
CA THR A 95 13.85 -10.15 1.20
C THR A 95 13.59 -10.11 -0.30
N LEU A 96 13.02 -11.18 -0.86
CA LEU A 96 12.60 -11.23 -2.25
C LEU A 96 11.42 -10.26 -2.52
N TRP A 97 11.55 -9.44 -3.57
CA TRP A 97 10.57 -8.41 -3.91
C TRP A 97 9.27 -9.01 -4.46
N ILE A 98 9.35 -9.90 -5.45
CA ILE A 98 8.18 -10.60 -6.01
C ILE A 98 8.44 -12.10 -5.90
N PRO A 99 7.80 -12.80 -4.94
CA PRO A 99 8.26 -14.12 -4.51
C PRO A 99 7.81 -15.29 -5.40
N ASP A 100 6.79 -15.11 -6.23
CA ASP A 100 6.20 -16.17 -7.04
C ASP A 100 5.99 -15.73 -8.49
N LYS A 101 6.17 -16.66 -9.43
CA LYS A 101 6.06 -16.40 -10.88
C LYS A 101 4.66 -15.96 -11.31
N GLU A 102 3.63 -16.43 -10.61
CA GLU A 102 2.23 -16.16 -10.90
C GLU A 102 1.88 -14.67 -10.73
N TYR A 103 2.59 -13.95 -9.85
CA TYR A 103 2.47 -12.49 -9.77
C TYR A 103 2.89 -11.81 -11.09
N PHE A 104 3.95 -12.28 -11.74
CA PHE A 104 4.35 -11.76 -13.06
C PHE A 104 3.36 -12.12 -14.17
N TRP A 105 2.74 -13.30 -14.09
CA TRP A 105 1.64 -13.66 -15.01
C TRP A 105 0.42 -12.77 -14.80
N GLY A 106 0.07 -12.49 -13.54
CA GLY A 106 -0.96 -11.54 -13.16
C GLY A 106 -0.70 -10.13 -13.68
N LEU A 107 0.54 -9.64 -13.53
CA LEU A 107 0.96 -8.33 -14.08
C LEU A 107 0.84 -8.30 -15.59
N SER A 108 1.27 -9.36 -16.29
CA SER A 108 1.11 -9.45 -17.75
C SER A 108 -0.36 -9.40 -18.18
N LYS A 109 -1.24 -10.09 -17.44
CA LYS A 109 -2.70 -10.04 -17.65
C LYS A 109 -3.25 -8.63 -17.41
N PHE A 110 -2.86 -7.97 -16.31
CA PHE A 110 -3.28 -6.61 -16.00
C PHE A 110 -2.87 -5.61 -17.08
N LEU A 111 -1.66 -5.74 -17.61
CA LEU A 111 -1.16 -4.91 -18.71
C LEU A 111 -1.81 -5.23 -20.08
N GLY A 112 -2.71 -6.22 -20.15
CA GLY A 112 -3.37 -6.63 -21.39
C GLY A 112 -2.39 -7.22 -22.41
N THR A 113 -1.37 -7.92 -21.94
CA THR A 113 -0.30 -8.49 -22.78
C THR A 113 -0.35 -10.02 -22.82
N HIS A 114 0.35 -10.61 -23.78
CA HIS A 114 0.46 -12.06 -23.88
C HIS A 114 1.29 -12.65 -22.74
N TRP A 115 0.92 -13.85 -22.26
CA TRP A 115 1.52 -14.52 -21.08
C TRP A 115 3.05 -14.68 -21.14
N LEU A 116 3.63 -14.66 -22.34
CA LEU A 116 5.08 -14.68 -22.55
C LEU A 116 5.77 -13.47 -21.89
N LEU A 117 5.12 -12.31 -21.84
CA LEU A 117 5.67 -11.15 -21.14
C LEU A 117 5.82 -11.43 -19.64
N GLY A 118 4.89 -12.17 -19.02
CA GLY A 118 5.02 -12.57 -17.62
C GLY A 118 6.28 -13.41 -17.37
N LYS A 119 6.68 -14.28 -18.31
CA LYS A 119 7.95 -15.01 -18.24
C LYS A 119 9.16 -14.07 -18.35
N ILE A 120 9.10 -13.09 -19.25
CA ILE A 120 10.18 -12.10 -19.44
C ILE A 120 10.34 -11.25 -18.17
N LEU A 121 9.24 -10.74 -17.60
CA LEU A 121 9.26 -9.98 -16.34
C LEU A 121 9.84 -10.82 -15.20
N SER A 122 9.44 -12.09 -15.09
CA SER A 122 9.98 -13.02 -14.10
C SER A 122 11.47 -13.25 -14.26
N LEU A 123 12.01 -13.27 -15.50
CA LEU A 123 13.45 -13.42 -15.74
C LEU A 123 14.24 -12.20 -15.28
N PHE A 124 13.71 -10.99 -15.46
CA PHE A 124 14.42 -9.76 -15.09
C PHE A 124 14.29 -9.39 -13.60
N PHE A 125 13.12 -9.63 -13.01
CA PHE A 125 12.78 -9.15 -11.67
C PHE A 125 12.62 -10.27 -10.63
N GLY A 126 12.60 -11.54 -11.03
CA GLY A 126 12.32 -12.67 -10.15
C GLY A 126 13.40 -12.98 -9.11
N SER A 127 14.58 -12.37 -9.22
CA SER A 127 15.66 -12.42 -8.21
C SER A 127 15.92 -11.07 -7.55
N MET A 128 15.11 -10.05 -7.84
CA MET A 128 15.28 -8.72 -7.26
C MET A 128 14.84 -8.73 -5.80
N THR A 129 15.66 -8.15 -4.94
CA THR A 129 15.36 -8.03 -3.50
C THR A 129 14.97 -6.61 -3.12
N THR A 130 14.34 -6.49 -1.95
CA THR A 130 13.98 -5.22 -1.30
C THR A 130 14.78 -5.07 0.00
N PRO A 131 15.15 -3.85 0.43
CA PRO A 131 16.03 -3.63 1.57
C PRO A 131 15.35 -3.86 2.94
N ALA A 132 14.98 -5.10 3.24
CA ALA A 132 14.51 -5.56 4.54
C ALA A 132 15.09 -6.94 4.87
N ALA A 133 15.35 -7.20 6.15
CA ALA A 133 15.85 -8.48 6.63
C ALA A 133 14.70 -9.48 6.78
N TRP A 134 14.72 -10.55 5.97
CA TRP A 134 13.64 -11.54 5.95
C TRP A 134 13.61 -12.34 7.27
N ASN A 135 12.44 -12.40 7.91
CA ASN A 135 12.18 -13.07 9.19
C ASN A 135 13.11 -12.65 10.35
N SER A 136 13.81 -11.53 10.26
CA SER A 136 14.64 -11.01 11.35
C SER A 136 13.77 -10.76 12.60
N PRO A 137 14.28 -11.01 13.83
CA PRO A 137 13.50 -10.79 15.04
C PRO A 137 13.01 -9.35 15.19
N LEU A 138 11.79 -9.20 15.72
CA LEU A 138 11.24 -7.89 16.05
C LEU A 138 12.10 -7.22 17.13
N ARG A 139 12.38 -5.93 16.98
CA ARG A 139 13.01 -5.14 18.04
C ARG A 139 12.08 -5.02 19.24
N THR A 140 12.53 -5.51 20.39
CA THR A 140 11.77 -5.49 21.65
C THR A 140 12.06 -4.24 22.49
N GLY A 141 11.25 -4.01 23.51
CA GLY A 141 11.47 -2.94 24.50
C GLY A 141 10.69 -1.65 24.25
N GLU A 142 9.89 -1.58 23.19
CA GLU A 142 9.02 -0.45 22.87
C GLU A 142 7.74 -0.89 22.17
N LYS A 143 6.73 0.00 22.17
CA LYS A 143 5.48 -0.19 21.43
C LYS A 143 5.48 0.67 20.19
N TYR A 144 5.07 0.10 19.07
CA TYR A 144 5.11 0.77 17.77
C TYR A 144 3.72 1.21 17.34
N PRO A 145 3.56 2.42 16.76
CA PRO A 145 2.39 2.75 15.97
C PRO A 145 2.23 1.77 14.80
N LEU A 146 0.99 1.51 14.41
CA LEU A 146 0.62 0.54 13.38
C LEU A 146 0.03 1.23 12.15
N ILE A 147 0.47 0.82 10.96
CA ILE A 147 -0.07 1.24 9.68
C ILE A 147 -0.61 0.02 8.93
N ILE A 148 -1.90 0.03 8.60
CA ILE A 148 -2.46 -0.91 7.62
C ILE A 148 -2.32 -0.29 6.24
N PHE A 149 -1.63 -0.96 5.32
CA PHE A 149 -1.37 -0.45 3.97
C PHE A 149 -2.20 -1.21 2.91
N SER A 150 -2.84 -0.48 2.01
CA SER A 150 -3.73 -1.00 0.97
C SER A 150 -3.18 -0.72 -0.44
N HIS A 151 -2.97 -1.78 -1.23
CA HIS A 151 -2.36 -1.68 -2.57
C HIS A 151 -3.33 -1.18 -3.66
N GLY A 152 -2.83 -0.56 -4.73
CA GLY A 152 -3.65 -0.18 -5.89
C GLY A 152 -4.17 -1.36 -6.73
N LEU A 153 -5.06 -1.06 -7.68
CA LEU A 153 -5.56 -2.04 -8.66
C LEU A 153 -4.40 -2.62 -9.48
N GLY A 154 -4.39 -3.94 -9.67
CA GLY A 154 -3.32 -4.64 -10.39
C GLY A 154 -2.01 -4.76 -9.60
N ALA A 155 -1.92 -4.23 -8.39
CA ALA A 155 -0.79 -4.47 -7.49
C ALA A 155 -1.05 -5.66 -6.56
N PHE A 156 -0.17 -5.86 -5.58
CA PHE A 156 -0.27 -6.86 -4.50
C PHE A 156 0.66 -6.43 -3.35
N ARG A 157 0.72 -7.19 -2.25
CA ARG A 157 1.30 -6.73 -0.96
C ARG A 157 2.77 -6.31 -1.01
N THR A 158 3.54 -6.74 -2.01
CA THR A 158 4.99 -6.58 -2.03
C THR A 158 5.49 -5.38 -2.86
N ILE A 159 4.62 -4.71 -3.62
CA ILE A 159 5.03 -3.65 -4.59
C ILE A 159 5.12 -2.23 -3.97
N TYR A 160 5.05 -2.13 -2.65
CA TYR A 160 5.16 -0.85 -1.91
C TYR A 160 6.24 -0.93 -0.82
N SER A 161 7.24 -1.78 -1.04
CA SER A 161 8.29 -2.02 -0.07
C SER A 161 9.12 -0.78 0.20
N ALA A 162 9.33 0.13 -0.76
CA ALA A 162 10.03 1.40 -0.52
C ALA A 162 9.32 2.28 0.54
N ILE A 163 7.98 2.26 0.57
CA ILE A 163 7.19 2.98 1.58
C ILE A 163 7.20 2.20 2.90
N GLY A 164 6.96 0.89 2.84
CA GLY A 164 6.91 0.04 4.02
C GLY A 164 8.22 0.02 4.81
N THR A 165 9.36 -0.07 4.11
CA THR A 165 10.69 -0.06 4.74
C THR A 165 11.05 1.31 5.30
N ASP A 166 10.73 2.40 4.61
CA ASP A 166 11.00 3.75 5.13
C ASP A 166 10.20 4.01 6.41
N LEU A 167 8.89 3.76 6.41
CA LEU A 167 8.06 3.89 7.61
C LEU A 167 8.55 2.98 8.76
N ALA A 168 8.90 1.72 8.47
CA ALA A 168 9.45 0.83 9.47
C ALA A 168 10.79 1.32 10.03
N SER A 169 11.64 1.92 9.19
CA SER A 169 12.91 2.51 9.63
C SER A 169 12.72 3.72 10.58
N TYR A 170 11.52 4.30 10.63
CA TYR A 170 11.13 5.36 11.56
C TYR A 170 10.40 4.87 12.81
N GLY A 171 10.27 3.55 13.00
CA GLY A 171 9.66 2.96 14.18
C GLY A 171 8.15 2.67 14.04
N PHE A 172 7.66 2.38 12.84
CA PHE A 172 6.30 1.90 12.62
C PHE A 172 6.28 0.41 12.31
N ILE A 173 5.22 -0.29 12.72
CA ILE A 173 4.87 -1.57 12.11
C ILE A 173 3.93 -1.29 10.93
N VAL A 174 4.24 -1.83 9.76
CA VAL A 174 3.45 -1.65 8.53
C VAL A 174 2.96 -2.99 8.02
N ALA A 175 1.64 -3.17 7.97
CA ALA A 175 0.98 -4.37 7.44
C ALA A 175 0.36 -4.08 6.07
N ALA A 176 1.07 -4.43 5.00
CA ALA A 176 0.59 -4.33 3.63
C ALA A 176 -0.33 -5.51 3.29
N VAL A 177 -1.63 -5.26 3.22
CA VAL A 177 -2.66 -6.28 2.96
C VAL A 177 -2.64 -6.70 1.48
N GLU A 178 -2.74 -8.00 1.21
CA GLU A 178 -3.07 -8.53 -0.12
C GLU A 178 -4.58 -8.74 -0.21
N HIS A 179 -5.23 -8.03 -1.14
CA HIS A 179 -6.68 -8.02 -1.26
C HIS A 179 -7.22 -9.16 -2.13
N ARG A 180 -8.35 -9.76 -1.72
CA ARG A 180 -8.93 -10.99 -2.33
C ARG A 180 -10.24 -10.71 -3.06
N ASP A 181 -10.46 -9.44 -3.35
CA ASP A 181 -11.59 -8.85 -4.06
C ASP A 181 -11.47 -8.98 -5.60
N GLY A 182 -10.39 -9.60 -6.07
CA GLY A 182 -10.06 -9.70 -7.49
C GLY A 182 -9.49 -8.41 -8.07
N SER A 183 -9.03 -7.45 -7.24
CA SER A 183 -8.28 -6.27 -7.69
C SER A 183 -6.77 -6.51 -7.79
N ALA A 184 -6.23 -7.50 -7.07
CA ALA A 184 -4.82 -7.84 -7.16
C ALA A 184 -4.49 -8.45 -8.54
N SER A 185 -3.29 -8.18 -9.09
CA SER A 185 -2.84 -8.83 -10.33
C SER A 185 -2.89 -10.35 -10.22
N ALA A 186 -2.38 -10.84 -9.09
CA ALA A 186 -2.59 -12.19 -8.60
C ALA A 186 -2.57 -12.17 -7.06
N THR A 187 -3.22 -13.14 -6.44
CA THR A 187 -3.12 -13.49 -5.02
C THR A 187 -3.33 -15.00 -4.90
N TYR A 188 -2.99 -15.59 -3.76
CA TYR A 188 -3.31 -16.99 -3.51
C TYR A 188 -3.91 -17.22 -2.12
N PHE A 189 -4.45 -18.42 -1.98
CA PHE A 189 -4.94 -19.04 -0.75
C PHE A 189 -4.80 -20.57 -0.88
N PHE A 190 -5.19 -21.34 0.13
CA PHE A 190 -5.24 -22.80 0.07
C PHE A 190 -6.69 -23.29 0.22
N LYS A 191 -7.07 -24.31 -0.56
CA LYS A 191 -8.46 -24.80 -0.58
C LYS A 191 -8.87 -25.49 0.72
N ASP A 192 -7.90 -26.11 1.39
CA ASP A 192 -8.06 -26.85 2.63
C ASP A 192 -6.71 -26.89 3.38
N GLN A 193 -6.76 -27.42 4.61
CA GLN A 193 -5.59 -27.56 5.48
C GLN A 193 -4.50 -28.44 4.86
N SER A 194 -4.86 -29.50 4.14
CA SER A 194 -3.89 -30.39 3.50
C SER A 194 -3.14 -29.67 2.37
N ALA A 195 -3.85 -28.86 1.57
CA ALA A 195 -3.25 -28.01 0.56
C ALA A 195 -2.29 -26.98 1.16
N ALA A 196 -2.59 -26.44 2.35
CA ALA A 196 -1.69 -25.55 3.06
C ALA A 196 -0.40 -26.26 3.51
N GLU A 197 -0.50 -27.45 4.09
CA GLU A 197 0.64 -28.24 4.58
C GLU A 197 1.63 -28.61 3.48
N ILE A 198 1.14 -28.95 2.28
CA ILE A 198 2.00 -29.23 1.12
C ILE A 198 2.27 -27.98 0.26
N ARG A 199 1.85 -26.80 0.72
CA ARG A 199 1.99 -25.50 0.04
C ARG A 199 1.43 -25.48 -1.39
N ASN A 200 0.33 -26.19 -1.65
CA ASN A 200 -0.39 -26.20 -2.92
C ASN A 200 -1.29 -24.97 -3.08
N LYS A 201 -0.68 -23.87 -3.54
CA LYS A 201 -1.32 -22.56 -3.72
C LYS A 201 -2.44 -22.62 -4.77
N THR A 202 -3.62 -22.11 -4.42
CA THR A 202 -4.68 -21.80 -5.38
C THR A 202 -4.66 -20.32 -5.71
N TRP A 203 -4.41 -20.00 -6.98
CA TRP A 203 -4.25 -18.64 -7.45
C TRP A 203 -5.56 -18.01 -7.92
N LEU A 204 -5.78 -16.77 -7.51
CA LEU A 204 -6.80 -15.86 -8.00
C LEU A 204 -6.10 -14.75 -8.77
N TYR A 205 -6.60 -14.43 -9.96
CA TYR A 205 -6.06 -13.37 -10.80
C TYR A 205 -7.03 -12.20 -10.87
N LEU A 206 -6.52 -11.04 -11.26
CA LEU A 206 -7.31 -9.84 -11.50
C LEU A 206 -8.59 -10.16 -12.30
N ARG A 207 -9.72 -9.71 -11.76
CA ARG A 207 -11.02 -9.73 -12.43
C ARG A 207 -11.11 -8.51 -13.35
N THR A 208 -11.18 -8.76 -14.65
CA THR A 208 -11.50 -7.76 -15.66
C THR A 208 -13.01 -7.57 -15.75
N LEU A 209 -13.46 -6.38 -16.14
CA LEU A 209 -14.88 -6.11 -16.38
C LEU A 209 -15.42 -7.03 -17.46
N GLY A 210 -16.57 -7.65 -17.19
CA GLY A 210 -17.30 -8.45 -18.18
C GLY A 210 -17.91 -7.59 -19.28
N LYS A 211 -18.25 -8.21 -20.43
CA LYS A 211 -18.97 -7.50 -21.50
C LYS A 211 -20.35 -7.07 -21.00
N GLY A 212 -20.61 -5.76 -21.01
CA GLY A 212 -21.87 -5.17 -20.53
C GLY A 212 -21.96 -5.00 -19.01
N GLU A 213 -20.88 -5.28 -18.27
CA GLU A 213 -20.79 -5.01 -16.84
C GLU A 213 -20.43 -3.54 -16.58
N GLU A 214 -21.08 -2.90 -15.61
CA GLU A 214 -20.76 -1.55 -15.19
C GLU A 214 -19.57 -1.53 -14.23
N GLU A 215 -18.66 -0.57 -14.41
CA GLU A 215 -17.45 -0.46 -13.58
C GLU A 215 -17.76 -0.05 -12.14
N PHE A 216 -18.66 0.91 -11.95
CA PHE A 216 -18.93 1.49 -10.64
C PHE A 216 -19.46 0.45 -9.62
N PRO A 217 -20.50 -0.36 -9.92
CA PRO A 217 -20.97 -1.38 -8.98
C PRO A 217 -19.88 -2.37 -8.57
N LEU A 218 -19.08 -2.85 -9.54
CA LEU A 218 -17.98 -3.76 -9.26
C LEU A 218 -16.93 -3.13 -8.35
N ARG A 219 -16.46 -1.92 -8.67
CA ARG A 219 -15.42 -1.24 -7.89
C ARG A 219 -15.92 -0.81 -6.51
N ASN A 220 -17.20 -0.49 -6.38
CA ASN A 220 -17.81 -0.16 -5.11
C ASN A 220 -17.97 -1.39 -4.20
N GLU A 221 -18.30 -2.56 -4.75
CA GLU A 221 -18.29 -3.81 -3.99
C GLU A 221 -16.87 -4.16 -3.53
N GLN A 222 -15.91 -4.05 -4.44
CA GLN A 222 -14.49 -4.27 -4.15
C GLN A 222 -13.96 -3.36 -3.05
N VAL A 223 -14.25 -2.05 -3.08
CA VAL A 223 -13.73 -1.14 -2.05
C VAL A 223 -14.28 -1.46 -0.66
N ARG A 224 -15.53 -1.91 -0.56
CA ARG A 224 -16.14 -2.38 0.71
C ARG A 224 -15.46 -3.64 1.22
N GLN A 225 -15.27 -4.65 0.36
CA GLN A 225 -14.52 -5.84 0.72
C GLN A 225 -13.09 -5.49 1.20
N ARG A 226 -12.42 -4.57 0.50
CA ARG A 226 -11.06 -4.15 0.86
C ARG A 226 -11.02 -3.42 2.21
N ALA A 227 -12.05 -2.64 2.54
CA ALA A 227 -12.17 -2.01 3.84
C ALA A 227 -12.36 -3.05 4.96
N GLU A 228 -13.21 -4.06 4.72
CA GLU A 228 -13.36 -5.20 5.63
C GLU A 228 -12.04 -5.95 5.83
N GLU A 229 -11.30 -6.24 4.76
CA GLU A 229 -9.98 -6.90 4.82
C GLU A 229 -8.95 -6.07 5.60
N CYS A 230 -8.97 -4.75 5.49
CA CYS A 230 -8.12 -3.87 6.32
C CYS A 230 -8.49 -3.95 7.81
N SER A 231 -9.78 -3.94 8.14
CA SER A 231 -10.27 -4.07 9.51
C SER A 231 -10.01 -5.47 10.10
N GLN A 232 -10.08 -6.52 9.27
CA GLN A 232 -9.71 -7.89 9.63
C GLN A 232 -8.21 -8.01 9.91
N ALA A 233 -7.36 -7.40 9.07
CA ALA A 233 -5.92 -7.36 9.32
C ALA A 233 -5.59 -6.63 10.62
N LEU A 234 -6.27 -5.52 10.92
CA LEU A 234 -6.14 -4.83 12.19
C LEU A 234 -6.56 -5.72 13.37
N ASN A 235 -7.71 -6.41 13.27
CA ASN A 235 -8.16 -7.34 14.31
C ASN A 235 -7.12 -8.41 14.62
N LEU A 236 -6.57 -9.03 13.57
CA LEU A 236 -5.55 -10.06 13.69
C LEU A 236 -4.29 -9.54 14.40
N ILE A 237 -3.80 -8.35 14.02
CA ILE A 237 -2.60 -7.76 14.65
C ILE A 237 -2.86 -7.41 16.12
N LEU A 238 -4.02 -6.85 16.44
CA LEU A 238 -4.39 -6.55 17.83
C LEU A 238 -4.62 -7.82 18.66
N ASP A 239 -5.06 -8.91 18.03
CA ASP A 239 -5.19 -10.21 18.68
C ASP A 239 -3.80 -10.80 19.01
N MET A 240 -2.85 -10.74 18.07
CA MET A 240 -1.44 -11.12 18.32
C MET A 240 -0.82 -10.28 19.43
N ASP A 241 -1.04 -8.97 19.40
CA ASP A 241 -0.58 -8.04 20.43
C ASP A 241 -1.14 -8.34 21.83
N ARG A 242 -2.36 -8.90 21.92
CA ARG A 242 -2.95 -9.37 23.19
C ARG A 242 -2.46 -10.77 23.60
N GLY A 243 -1.58 -11.40 22.82
CA GLY A 243 -1.08 -12.74 23.05
C GLY A 243 -2.08 -13.85 22.70
N LYS A 244 -3.05 -13.57 21.82
CA LYS A 244 -3.93 -14.62 21.29
C LYS A 244 -3.07 -15.56 20.41
N PRO A 245 -3.09 -16.87 20.66
CA PRO A 245 -2.34 -17.81 19.83
C PRO A 245 -2.94 -17.82 18.43
N VAL A 246 -2.10 -17.56 17.44
CA VAL A 246 -2.44 -17.61 16.03
C VAL A 246 -1.36 -18.38 15.29
N LYS A 247 -1.77 -19.22 14.34
CA LYS A 247 -0.82 -20.03 13.54
C LYS A 247 -0.72 -19.45 12.14
N ASN A 248 0.47 -18.99 11.76
CA ASN A 248 0.74 -18.57 10.38
C ASN A 248 0.71 -19.80 9.47
N VAL A 249 -0.16 -19.79 8.46
CA VAL A 249 -0.35 -20.89 7.52
C VAL A 249 0.89 -21.11 6.64
N LEU A 250 1.73 -20.08 6.46
CA LEU A 250 2.92 -20.14 5.61
C LEU A 250 4.09 -20.91 6.23
N ASP A 251 4.06 -21.16 7.54
CA ASP A 251 5.11 -21.86 8.30
C ASP A 251 6.50 -21.25 8.05
N LEU A 252 6.64 -19.98 8.44
CA LEU A 252 7.88 -19.19 8.33
C LEU A 252 8.59 -19.13 9.68
N GLU A 253 9.90 -18.84 9.65
CA GLU A 253 10.75 -18.76 10.86
C GLU A 253 10.40 -17.61 11.81
N PHE A 254 9.68 -16.58 11.32
CA PHE A 254 9.26 -15.47 12.16
C PHE A 254 8.18 -15.93 13.16
N ASP A 255 8.54 -15.95 14.44
CA ASP A 255 7.59 -16.20 15.52
C ASP A 255 6.67 -15.00 15.75
N VAL A 256 5.38 -15.20 15.50
CA VAL A 256 4.33 -14.18 15.63
C VAL A 256 4.06 -13.79 17.09
N GLU A 257 4.45 -14.60 18.07
CA GLU A 257 4.35 -14.26 19.49
C GLU A 257 5.22 -13.05 19.87
N GLN A 258 6.24 -12.75 19.07
CA GLN A 258 7.05 -11.53 19.23
C GLN A 258 6.21 -10.25 19.13
N LEU A 259 5.04 -10.28 18.46
CA LEU A 259 4.15 -9.13 18.37
C LEU A 259 3.36 -8.86 19.65
N LYS A 260 3.40 -9.76 20.65
CA LYS A 260 2.73 -9.57 21.93
C LYS A 260 3.24 -8.31 22.63
N ASP A 261 2.32 -7.48 23.09
CA ASP A 261 2.57 -6.21 23.77
C ASP A 261 3.46 -5.23 22.99
N SER A 262 3.51 -5.35 21.66
CA SER A 262 4.37 -4.55 20.77
C SER A 262 3.63 -3.41 20.05
N ILE A 263 2.30 -3.35 20.10
CA ILE A 263 1.51 -2.36 19.36
C ILE A 263 1.03 -1.24 20.29
N ASP A 264 1.26 0.00 19.87
CA ASP A 264 0.59 1.15 20.47
C ASP A 264 -0.83 1.25 19.87
N ARG A 265 -1.79 0.67 20.60
CA ARG A 265 -3.19 0.51 20.19
C ARG A 265 -3.93 1.83 19.98
N ASP A 266 -3.38 2.94 20.48
CA ASP A 266 -3.95 4.28 20.32
C ASP A 266 -3.40 5.01 19.08
N LYS A 267 -2.45 4.41 18.36
CA LYS A 267 -1.73 5.03 17.24
C LYS A 267 -1.80 4.16 16.00
N ILE A 268 -3.02 4.01 15.47
CA ILE A 268 -3.32 3.19 14.31
C ILE A 268 -3.68 4.11 13.13
N ALA A 269 -3.06 3.87 11.98
CA ALA A 269 -3.36 4.56 10.73
C ALA A 269 -3.62 3.59 9.59
N VAL A 270 -4.32 4.08 8.56
CA VAL A 270 -4.50 3.36 7.29
C VAL A 270 -3.90 4.18 6.16
N MET A 271 -3.13 3.54 5.30
CA MET A 271 -2.50 4.15 4.14
C MET A 271 -2.81 3.34 2.89
N GLY A 272 -2.73 3.95 1.71
CA GLY A 272 -2.90 3.21 0.48
C GLY A 272 -2.59 4.02 -0.76
N HIS A 273 -2.49 3.35 -1.91
CA HIS A 273 -2.19 3.97 -3.20
C HIS A 273 -3.25 3.69 -4.24
N SER A 274 -3.58 4.69 -5.07
CA SER A 274 -4.55 4.57 -6.17
C SER A 274 -5.88 4.02 -5.65
N PHE A 275 -6.31 2.82 -6.05
CA PHE A 275 -7.50 2.18 -5.50
C PHE A 275 -7.42 2.01 -3.96
N GLY A 276 -6.21 1.84 -3.42
CA GLY A 276 -5.93 1.85 -1.97
C GLY A 276 -6.22 3.18 -1.29
N GLY A 277 -6.19 4.29 -2.01
CA GLY A 277 -6.69 5.58 -1.51
C GLY A 277 -8.21 5.57 -1.31
N ALA A 278 -8.96 4.97 -2.23
CA ALA A 278 -10.40 4.79 -2.03
C ALA A 278 -10.68 3.85 -0.85
N THR A 279 -9.88 2.79 -0.67
CA THR A 279 -9.97 1.91 0.52
C THR A 279 -9.67 2.65 1.80
N VAL A 280 -8.67 3.52 1.85
CA VAL A 280 -8.42 4.39 3.01
C VAL A 280 -9.69 5.13 3.42
N LEU A 281 -10.37 5.79 2.47
CA LEU A 281 -11.61 6.52 2.77
C LEU A 281 -12.74 5.60 3.24
N GLN A 282 -12.92 4.45 2.59
CA GLN A 282 -13.94 3.47 2.96
C GLN A 282 -13.68 2.86 4.34
N THR A 283 -12.44 2.47 4.65
CA THR A 283 -12.03 1.93 5.95
C THR A 283 -12.25 2.93 7.07
N LEU A 284 -11.89 4.20 6.88
CA LEU A 284 -12.17 5.26 7.84
C LEU A 284 -13.68 5.42 8.11
N SER A 285 -14.50 5.27 7.06
CA SER A 285 -15.96 5.34 7.19
C SER A 285 -16.55 4.24 8.07
N GLU A 286 -15.92 3.06 8.07
CA GLU A 286 -16.45 1.84 8.69
C GLU A 286 -15.79 1.50 10.02
N ASP A 287 -14.54 1.92 10.24
CA ASP A 287 -13.75 1.54 11.41
C ASP A 287 -13.08 2.74 12.09
N GLN A 288 -13.67 3.15 13.21
CA GLN A 288 -13.26 4.33 13.99
C GLN A 288 -11.96 4.14 14.80
N ARG A 289 -11.33 2.95 14.73
CA ARG A 289 -10.04 2.70 15.40
C ARG A 289 -8.87 3.35 14.67
N PHE A 290 -9.03 3.63 13.38
CA PHE A 290 -8.03 4.34 12.57
C PHE A 290 -8.08 5.85 12.87
N ARG A 291 -6.96 6.42 13.32
CA ARG A 291 -6.85 7.83 13.76
C ARG A 291 -6.06 8.73 12.81
N GLY A 292 -5.33 8.15 11.87
CA GLY A 292 -4.59 8.88 10.84
C GLY A 292 -4.72 8.19 9.49
N SER A 293 -4.63 8.98 8.41
CA SER A 293 -4.67 8.40 7.07
C SER A 293 -3.88 9.17 6.04
N VAL A 294 -3.25 8.43 5.12
CA VAL A 294 -2.45 8.99 4.04
C VAL A 294 -2.70 8.23 2.75
N HIS A 295 -3.06 8.97 1.70
CA HIS A 295 -3.06 8.48 0.33
C HIS A 295 -1.69 8.75 -0.31
N GLN A 296 -1.04 7.69 -0.77
CA GLN A 296 0.31 7.68 -1.34
C GLN A 296 0.27 7.42 -2.85
N ASN A 297 1.21 7.99 -3.61
CA ASN A 297 1.30 7.79 -5.07
C ASN A 297 2.64 7.24 -5.57
N PHE A 298 3.25 6.31 -4.84
CA PHE A 298 4.49 5.63 -5.24
C PHE A 298 4.35 4.11 -5.26
N VAL A 299 4.89 3.48 -6.31
CA VAL A 299 4.97 2.02 -6.50
C VAL A 299 6.41 1.62 -6.81
N ASP A 300 6.87 0.47 -6.31
CA ASP A 300 8.27 0.05 -6.39
C ASP A 300 8.82 -0.08 -7.83
N PHE A 301 7.97 -0.33 -8.83
CA PHE A 301 8.36 -0.35 -10.25
C PHE A 301 9.04 0.94 -10.72
N THR A 302 8.72 2.05 -10.06
CA THR A 302 9.37 3.36 -10.23
C THR A 302 10.88 3.28 -9.98
N PHE A 303 11.31 2.44 -9.04
CA PHE A 303 12.72 2.25 -8.66
C PHE A 303 13.35 1.04 -9.33
N ALA A 304 12.57 0.04 -9.72
CA ALA A 304 13.06 -1.18 -10.38
C ALA A 304 13.43 -0.96 -11.86
N THR A 305 12.98 0.14 -12.46
CA THR A 305 13.22 0.44 -13.89
C THR A 305 14.22 1.58 -14.08
N GLY A 306 15.13 1.43 -15.05
CA GLY A 306 16.08 2.49 -15.43
C GLY A 306 15.39 3.74 -15.98
N LYS A 307 16.07 4.89 -15.97
CA LYS A 307 15.47 6.23 -16.27
C LYS A 307 14.70 6.28 -17.59
N ILE A 308 15.31 5.81 -18.69
CA ILE A 308 14.70 5.81 -20.03
C ILE A 308 13.40 4.99 -20.02
N MET A 309 13.46 3.79 -19.41
CA MET A 309 12.35 2.85 -19.37
C MET A 309 11.24 3.31 -18.41
N GLY A 310 11.62 3.91 -17.29
CA GLY A 310 10.70 4.45 -16.32
C GLY A 310 9.90 5.63 -16.88
N CYS A 311 10.55 6.56 -17.60
CA CYS A 311 9.83 7.65 -18.29
C CYS A 311 8.94 7.11 -19.42
N LEU A 312 9.42 6.11 -20.18
CA LEU A 312 8.68 5.51 -21.30
C LEU A 312 7.39 4.81 -20.86
N PHE A 313 7.42 4.16 -19.70
CA PHE A 313 6.25 3.51 -19.10
C PHE A 313 5.48 4.39 -18.11
N THR A 314 5.78 5.70 -18.05
CA THR A 314 5.19 6.62 -17.06
C THR A 314 5.35 6.16 -15.60
N LEU A 315 6.35 5.31 -15.34
CA LEU A 315 6.78 4.89 -14.01
C LEU A 315 7.71 5.94 -13.36
N LYS A 316 8.26 6.89 -14.14
CA LYS A 316 9.06 8.01 -13.67
C LYS A 316 8.55 9.31 -14.28
N GLY A 317 8.46 10.35 -13.45
CA GLY A 317 8.16 11.72 -13.88
C GLY A 317 9.43 12.54 -14.14
N GLU A 318 9.28 13.85 -14.24
CA GLU A 318 10.40 14.81 -14.38
C GLU A 318 11.22 14.91 -13.09
N ILE A 319 10.55 14.80 -11.94
CA ILE A 319 11.19 14.73 -10.63
C ILE A 319 11.87 13.37 -10.42
N ASP A 320 13.04 13.38 -9.78
CA ASP A 320 13.73 12.15 -9.40
C ASP A 320 12.87 11.30 -8.46
N SER A 321 12.85 9.99 -8.70
CA SER A 321 12.03 9.04 -7.95
C SER A 321 12.33 9.02 -6.45
N ASN A 322 13.61 9.13 -6.07
CA ASN A 322 13.99 9.11 -4.65
C ASN A 322 13.66 10.43 -3.96
N VAL A 323 13.86 11.56 -4.66
CA VAL A 323 13.46 12.87 -4.17
C VAL A 323 11.95 12.91 -3.91
N ALA A 324 11.16 12.45 -4.88
CA ALA A 324 9.71 12.50 -4.81
C ALA A 324 9.14 11.55 -3.73
N LEU A 325 9.68 10.34 -3.59
CA LEU A 325 9.37 9.44 -2.47
C LEU A 325 9.77 10.05 -1.13
N GLY A 326 10.98 10.63 -1.05
CA GLY A 326 11.47 11.26 0.17
C GLY A 326 10.62 12.45 0.61
N LEU A 327 10.10 13.25 -0.31
CA LEU A 327 9.12 14.31 0.00
C LEU A 327 7.80 13.71 0.50
N SER A 328 7.26 12.72 -0.20
CA SER A 328 5.99 12.07 0.16
C SER A 328 6.05 11.41 1.55
N ASN A 329 7.12 10.66 1.82
CA ASN A 329 7.29 9.96 3.10
C ASN A 329 7.50 10.94 4.25
N ARG A 330 8.32 11.99 4.07
CA ARG A 330 8.52 13.02 5.12
C ARG A 330 7.24 13.80 5.43
N ALA A 331 6.46 14.18 4.41
CA ALA A 331 5.14 14.79 4.62
C ALA A 331 4.19 13.84 5.37
N SER A 332 4.21 12.55 5.02
CA SER A 332 3.41 11.52 5.69
C SER A 332 3.80 11.34 7.16
N LEU A 333 5.09 11.30 7.46
CA LEU A 333 5.61 11.18 8.83
C LEU A 333 5.21 12.37 9.69
N ALA A 334 5.33 13.60 9.17
CA ALA A 334 4.88 14.81 9.85
C ALA A 334 3.37 14.78 10.13
N PHE A 335 2.57 14.37 9.15
CA PHE A 335 1.13 14.22 9.29
C PHE A 335 0.75 13.14 10.32
N LEU A 336 1.34 11.96 10.23
CA LEU A 336 1.11 10.87 11.19
C LEU A 336 1.51 11.30 12.61
N GLN A 337 2.62 12.03 12.77
CA GLN A 337 2.99 12.60 14.05
C GLN A 337 1.90 13.52 14.62
N LYS A 338 1.42 14.47 13.81
CA LYS A 338 0.42 15.44 14.21
C LYS A 338 -0.89 14.78 14.65
N TYR A 339 -1.37 13.76 13.92
CA TYR A 339 -2.70 13.18 14.15
C TYR A 339 -2.71 11.92 15.01
N LEU A 340 -1.58 11.21 15.15
CA LEU A 340 -1.44 10.10 16.09
C LEU A 340 -0.79 10.53 17.43
N GLY A 341 -0.33 11.79 17.56
CA GLY A 341 0.33 12.27 18.77
C GLY A 341 1.67 11.58 19.03
N LEU A 342 2.47 11.35 17.98
CA LEU A 342 3.76 10.68 18.10
C LEU A 342 4.78 11.60 18.80
N GLN A 343 5.61 11.01 19.66
CA GLN A 343 6.73 11.71 20.32
C GLN A 343 8.02 11.45 19.53
N LYS A 344 8.12 12.08 18.37
CA LYS A 344 9.27 12.04 17.45
C LYS A 344 9.53 13.47 16.93
N ASP A 345 10.58 13.65 16.15
CA ASP A 345 10.94 14.95 15.57
C ASP A 345 10.43 15.13 14.12
N PHE A 346 9.35 14.44 13.72
CA PHE A 346 8.84 14.53 12.33
C PHE A 346 8.17 15.86 12.01
N ASN A 347 7.81 16.65 13.03
CA ASN A 347 7.35 18.03 12.88
C ASN A 347 8.37 18.95 12.19
N GLN A 348 9.65 18.56 12.13
CA GLN A 348 10.64 19.25 11.30
C GLN A 348 10.24 19.33 9.81
N TRP A 349 9.32 18.46 9.37
CA TRP A 349 8.78 18.43 8.00
C TRP A 349 7.34 18.95 7.88
N ASP A 350 6.81 19.65 8.90
CA ASP A 350 5.45 20.21 8.87
C ASP A 350 5.22 21.14 7.66
N ALA A 351 6.27 21.83 7.22
CA ALA A 351 6.23 22.66 6.02
C ALA A 351 5.82 21.88 4.75
N LEU A 352 6.18 20.60 4.64
CA LEU A 352 5.84 19.76 3.49
C LEU A 352 4.35 19.43 3.43
N ILE A 353 3.66 19.34 4.58
CA ILE A 353 2.20 19.14 4.63
C ILE A 353 1.47 20.30 3.97
N GLU A 354 2.01 21.51 4.14
CA GLU A 354 1.47 22.75 3.56
C GLU A 354 1.97 23.00 2.12
N GLY A 355 2.68 22.04 1.52
CA GLY A 355 3.23 22.15 0.17
C GLY A 355 4.36 23.18 0.03
N LYS A 356 5.08 23.49 1.12
CA LYS A 356 6.19 24.46 1.11
C LYS A 356 7.52 23.77 0.80
N ASP A 357 7.74 23.47 -0.47
CA ASP A 357 9.00 23.00 -1.06
C ASP A 357 8.98 23.34 -2.55
N ASP A 358 10.13 23.61 -3.17
CA ASP A 358 10.21 23.97 -4.60
C ASP A 358 9.62 22.89 -5.53
N SER A 359 9.56 21.65 -5.05
CA SER A 359 9.03 20.50 -5.77
C SER A 359 7.57 20.15 -5.41
N LEU A 360 6.91 20.96 -4.57
CA LEU A 360 5.53 20.74 -4.11
C LEU A 360 4.62 21.91 -4.52
N ILE A 361 3.34 21.58 -4.69
CA ILE A 361 2.28 22.56 -4.93
C ILE A 361 1.29 22.43 -3.77
N PRO A 362 0.96 23.52 -3.05
CA PRO A 362 -0.11 23.49 -2.06
C PRO A 362 -1.45 23.17 -2.71
N GLY A 363 -2.15 22.15 -2.20
CA GLY A 363 -3.38 21.67 -2.84
C GLY A 363 -3.12 21.17 -4.26
N THR A 364 -3.95 21.59 -5.21
CA THR A 364 -3.94 21.07 -6.58
C THR A 364 -3.85 22.19 -7.60
N ASN A 365 -3.22 21.88 -8.74
CA ASN A 365 -3.21 22.74 -9.93
C ASN A 365 -4.50 22.66 -10.76
N ILE A 366 -5.46 21.80 -10.39
CA ILE A 366 -6.77 21.70 -11.05
C ILE A 366 -7.79 22.54 -10.32
N ASN A 367 -8.37 23.51 -11.03
CA ASN A 367 -9.49 24.30 -10.52
C ASN A 367 -10.76 23.45 -10.53
N THR A 368 -11.36 23.27 -9.35
CA THR A 368 -12.72 22.75 -9.22
C THR A 368 -13.70 23.91 -9.19
N THR A 369 -14.83 23.78 -9.88
CA THR A 369 -15.92 24.74 -9.76
C THR A 369 -16.59 24.56 -8.40
N ASP A 370 -16.28 25.43 -7.46
CA ASP A 370 -16.97 25.48 -6.16
C ASP A 370 -18.38 26.03 -6.37
N HIS A 371 -19.34 25.14 -6.67
CA HIS A 371 -20.75 25.48 -6.54
C HIS A 371 -21.10 25.50 -5.04
N HIS A 372 -20.76 26.60 -4.37
CA HIS A 372 -21.48 26.99 -3.17
C HIS A 372 -22.93 27.27 -3.58
N ALA A 373 -23.79 26.25 -3.44
CA ALA A 373 -25.22 26.47 -3.41
C ALA A 373 -25.51 27.31 -2.17
N THR A 374 -25.57 28.63 -2.34
CA THR A 374 -26.27 29.52 -1.43
C THR A 374 -27.69 28.99 -1.31
N LEU A 375 -27.97 28.29 -0.21
CA LEU A 375 -29.32 28.14 0.31
C LEU A 375 -29.82 29.56 0.60
N GLN A 376 -30.41 30.19 -0.41
CA GLN A 376 -31.26 31.35 -0.19
C GLN A 376 -32.46 30.85 0.61
N ASN A 377 -32.57 31.34 1.84
CA ASN A 377 -33.79 31.27 2.62
C ASN A 377 -34.95 31.81 1.77
N SER A 378 -35.82 30.93 1.31
CA SER A 378 -37.18 31.30 0.93
C SER A 378 -37.97 31.48 2.22
N THR A 379 -38.34 32.74 2.47
CA THR A 379 -39.30 33.24 3.47
C THR A 379 -40.59 32.44 3.56
#